data_AF-A0A098B315-F1
#
_entry.id   AF-A0A098B315-F1
#
_cell.length_a   1.000
_cell.length_b   1.000
_cell.length_c   1.000
_cell.angle_alpha   90.00
_cell.angle_beta   90.00
_cell.angle_gamma   90.00
#
_symmetry.space_group_name_H-M   'P 1'
#
loop_
_entity.id
_entity.type
_entity.pdbx_description
1 polymer ?
#
loop_
_entity_poly.entity_id
_entity_poly.type
_entity_poly.pdbx_seq_one_letter_code
_entity_poly.pdbx_strand_id
1 'polypeptide(L)'
;MKFFSLQAGRRLETEFLAFDITSISSCSELIRQVKYGKNKEGDRLPQTNLALLLGEQSGLPAYYRKLPDNVSDVKTIASHLKDITFLKLDKIKLFVDRGFYSSLP
;
A
#
# COMPACT_ATOMS: atom_id res chain seq x y z
N MET A 1 -11.43 0.24 -11.06
CA MET A 1 -10.59 -0.93 -11.42
C MET A 1 -9.89 -0.83 -12.78
N LYS A 2 -10.57 -0.41 -13.87
CA LYS A 2 -9.95 -0.29 -15.22
C LYS A 2 -8.63 0.50 -15.26
N PHE A 3 -8.54 1.61 -14.52
CA PHE A 3 -7.30 2.38 -14.39
C PHE A 3 -6.14 1.51 -13.89
N PHE A 4 -6.32 0.81 -12.77
CA PHE A 4 -5.27 -0.03 -12.18
C PHE A 4 -4.93 -1.24 -13.06
N SER A 5 -5.90 -1.85 -13.74
CA SER A 5 -5.61 -2.91 -14.71
C SER A 5 -4.73 -2.41 -15.87
N LEU A 6 -4.97 -1.19 -16.36
CA LEU A 6 -4.14 -0.57 -17.40
C LEU A 6 -2.76 -0.16 -16.88
N GLN A 7 -2.65 0.31 -15.64
CA GLN A 7 -1.35 0.61 -15.02
C GLN A 7 -0.53 -0.67 -14.79
N ALA A 8 -1.16 -1.72 -14.28
CA ALA A 8 -0.54 -3.02 -14.09
C ALA A 8 -0.02 -3.60 -15.42
N GLY A 9 -0.78 -3.46 -16.51
CA GLY A 9 -0.36 -3.91 -17.85
C GLY A 9 0.75 -3.08 -18.50
N ARG A 10 1.06 -1.87 -18.00
CA ARG A 10 2.22 -1.07 -18.45
C ARG A 10 3.53 -1.50 -17.78
N ARG A 11 3.44 -2.28 -16.71
CA ARG A 11 4.60 -2.75 -15.97
C ARG A 11 5.36 -3.79 -16.77
N LEU A 12 6.67 -3.86 -16.59
CA LEU A 12 7.47 -4.98 -17.09
C LEU A 12 7.13 -6.22 -16.24
N GLU A 13 6.56 -7.26 -16.85
CA GLU A 13 6.14 -8.49 -16.15
C GLU A 13 7.27 -9.24 -15.43
N THR A 14 8.53 -8.85 -15.68
CA THR A 14 9.73 -9.51 -15.17
C THR A 14 10.19 -9.01 -13.80
N GLU A 15 9.78 -7.82 -13.37
CA GLU A 15 10.30 -7.21 -12.14
C GLU A 15 9.52 -7.67 -10.88
N PHE A 16 10.12 -7.55 -9.69
CA PHE A 16 9.40 -7.79 -8.43
C PHE A 16 8.42 -6.66 -8.14
N LEU A 17 7.39 -6.91 -7.34
CA LEU A 17 6.50 -5.88 -6.82
C LEU A 17 6.92 -5.58 -5.38
N ALA A 18 7.27 -4.33 -5.12
CA ALA A 18 7.47 -3.83 -3.77
C ALA A 18 6.11 -3.46 -3.17
N PHE A 19 5.85 -3.95 -1.97
CA PHE A 19 4.70 -3.55 -1.17
C PHE A 19 5.15 -2.74 0.03
N ASP A 20 4.54 -1.58 0.22
CA ASP A 20 4.82 -0.71 1.35
C ASP A 20 3.56 0.02 1.85
N ILE A 21 3.61 0.50 3.09
CA ILE A 21 2.60 1.38 3.67
C ILE A 21 3.24 2.71 4.00
N THR A 22 2.77 3.77 3.34
CA THR A 22 3.21 5.13 3.61
C THR A 22 2.12 5.92 4.33
N SER A 23 2.54 6.89 5.15
CA SER A 23 1.65 7.80 5.88
C SER A 23 1.73 9.19 5.27
N ILE A 24 0.59 9.81 5.02
CA ILE A 24 0.50 11.20 4.55
C ILE A 24 -0.06 12.04 5.70
N SER A 25 0.77 12.94 6.22
CA SER A 25 0.36 13.98 7.17
C SER A 25 -0.30 15.14 6.44
N SER A 26 -1.33 15.72 7.04
CA SER A 26 -2.04 16.87 6.48
C SER A 26 -2.25 17.94 7.54
N CYS A 27 -2.08 19.21 7.19
CA CYS A 27 -2.47 20.34 8.02
C CYS A 27 -3.87 20.88 7.66
N SER A 28 -4.55 20.27 6.69
CA SER A 28 -5.87 20.72 6.23
C SER A 28 -6.96 20.30 7.21
N GLU A 29 -7.80 21.26 7.61
CA GLU A 29 -8.99 21.02 8.42
C GLU A 29 -10.18 20.47 7.61
N LEU A 30 -10.10 20.49 6.28
CA LEU A 30 -11.21 20.10 5.39
C LEU A 30 -11.16 18.61 4.98
N ILE A 31 -10.01 17.96 5.15
CA ILE A 31 -9.83 16.55 4.76
C ILE A 31 -10.29 15.65 5.91
N ARG A 32 -11.59 15.35 5.95
CA ARG A 32 -12.19 14.52 7.02
C ARG A 32 -11.61 13.12 7.15
N GLN A 33 -10.92 12.65 6.10
CA GLN A 33 -10.35 11.31 6.07
C GLN A 33 -8.92 11.24 6.61
N VAL A 34 -8.30 12.36 7.03
CA VAL A 34 -7.10 12.32 7.86
C VAL A 34 -7.50 12.39 9.33
N LYS A 35 -6.84 11.61 10.18
CA LYS A 35 -7.15 11.57 11.61
C LYS A 35 -5.89 11.60 12.46
N TYR A 36 -6.01 12.16 13.65
CA TYR A 36 -4.96 12.10 14.65
C TYR A 36 -4.82 10.65 15.15
N GLY A 37 -3.58 10.15 15.18
CA GLY A 37 -3.25 8.80 15.62
C GLY A 37 -1.87 8.74 16.27
N LYS A 38 -1.47 7.56 16.77
CA LYS A 38 -0.08 7.30 17.19
C LYS A 38 0.76 7.08 15.93
N ASN A 39 1.42 8.12 15.45
CA ASN A 39 2.45 7.95 14.44
C ASN A 39 3.72 7.36 15.09
N LYS A 40 4.55 6.70 14.28
CA LYS A 40 5.83 6.15 14.78
C LYS A 40 6.85 7.25 15.12
N GLU A 41 6.68 8.46 14.58
CA GLU A 41 7.67 9.54 14.60
C GLU A 41 7.34 10.66 15.63
N GLY A 42 6.21 10.58 16.35
CA GLY A 42 5.80 11.55 17.37
C GLY A 42 5.10 12.82 16.87
N ASP A 43 5.08 13.09 15.55
CA ASP A 43 4.25 14.15 14.94
C ASP A 43 2.79 14.15 15.39
N ARG A 44 2.31 15.36 15.67
CA ARG A 44 0.95 15.65 16.12
C ARG A 44 0.00 16.00 14.99
N LEU A 45 0.31 15.64 13.74
CA LEU A 45 -0.54 15.96 12.59
C LEU A 45 -1.57 14.84 12.35
N PRO A 46 -2.77 15.18 11.83
CA PRO A 46 -3.67 14.15 11.36
C PRO A 46 -3.10 13.50 10.10
N GLN A 47 -3.19 12.17 10.03
CA GLN A 47 -2.58 11.35 9.00
C GLN A 47 -3.61 10.46 8.30
N THR A 48 -3.24 9.97 7.13
CA THR A 48 -3.89 8.83 6.48
C THR A 48 -2.83 7.88 5.93
N ASN A 49 -3.14 6.60 5.94
CA ASN A 49 -2.24 5.58 5.42
C ASN A 49 -2.66 5.17 4.00
N LEU A 50 -1.66 4.92 3.16
CA LEU A 50 -1.81 4.34 1.83
C LEU A 50 -1.00 3.05 1.75
N ALA A 51 -1.65 1.98 1.30
CA ALA A 51 -0.96 0.80 0.81
C ALA A 51 -0.54 1.06 -0.64
N LEU A 52 0.72 0.80 -0.95
CA LEU A 52 1.32 0.99 -2.26
C LEU A 52 1.85 -0.34 -2.80
N LEU A 53 1.69 -0.52 -4.11
CA LEU A 53 2.27 -1.62 -4.87
C LEU A 53 3.03 -1.02 -6.06
N LEU A 54 4.35 -1.16 -6.03
CA LEU A 54 5.27 -0.50 -6.96
C LEU A 54 6.11 -1.53 -7.70
N GLY A 55 6.49 -1.25 -8.95
CA GLY A 55 7.60 -1.96 -9.60
C GLY A 55 8.89 -1.73 -8.84
N GLU A 56 9.56 -2.80 -8.40
CA GLU A 56 10.76 -2.70 -7.57
C GLU A 56 11.92 -1.99 -8.29
N GLN A 57 12.07 -2.19 -9.61
CA GLN A 57 13.11 -1.54 -10.40
C GLN A 57 12.62 -0.24 -11.03
N SER A 58 11.40 -0.25 -11.57
CA SER A 58 10.85 0.89 -12.31
C SER A 58 10.33 2.01 -11.42
N GLY A 59 10.01 1.70 -10.15
CA GLY A 59 9.30 2.60 -9.24
C GLY A 59 7.86 2.92 -9.66
N LEU A 60 7.35 2.31 -10.75
CA LEU A 60 6.04 2.65 -11.28
C LEU A 60 4.92 2.11 -10.38
N PRO A 61 3.92 2.94 -10.03
CA PRO A 61 2.82 2.50 -9.18
C PRO A 61 1.84 1.63 -9.96
N ALA A 62 1.83 0.34 -9.65
CA ALA A 62 0.88 -0.62 -10.19
C ALA A 62 -0.50 -0.47 -9.52
N TYR A 63 -0.51 -0.21 -8.21
CA TYR A 63 -1.73 -0.09 -7.43
C TYR A 63 -1.52 0.72 -6.15
N TYR A 64 -2.60 1.37 -5.69
CA TYR A 64 -2.64 1.93 -4.34
C TYR A 64 -4.05 1.81 -3.76
N ARG A 65 -4.12 1.81 -2.42
CA ARG A 65 -5.38 1.87 -1.69
C ARG A 65 -5.23 2.67 -0.41
N LYS A 66 -6.23 3.51 -0.14
CA LYS A 66 -6.35 4.16 1.17
C LYS A 66 -6.76 3.15 2.24
N LEU A 67 -6.04 3.16 3.35
CA LEU A 67 -6.30 2.30 4.49
C LEU A 67 -7.15 3.03 5.54
N PRO A 68 -8.07 2.33 6.22
CA PRO A 68 -8.74 2.88 7.40
C PRO A 68 -7.77 2.99 8.59
N ASP A 69 -7.99 3.97 9.46
CA ASP A 69 -7.05 4.36 10.54
C ASP A 69 -6.78 3.27 11.59
N ASN A 70 -7.59 2.20 11.63
CA ASN A 70 -7.47 1.11 12.59
C ASN A 70 -6.82 -0.16 12.01
N VAL A 71 -6.23 -0.10 10.82
CA VAL A 71 -5.43 -1.23 10.31
C VAL A 71 -4.05 -1.16 10.98
N SER A 72 -4.01 -1.58 12.24
CA SER A 72 -2.80 -1.67 13.05
C SER A 72 -1.95 -2.89 12.70
N ASP A 73 -2.56 -3.88 12.05
CA ASP A 73 -1.92 -5.17 11.84
C ASP A 73 -1.58 -5.40 10.37
N VAL A 74 -0.29 -5.53 10.15
CA VAL A 74 0.31 -5.87 8.87
C VAL A 74 -0.27 -7.18 8.31
N LYS A 75 -0.67 -8.09 9.20
CA LYS A 75 -1.41 -9.33 8.91
C LYS A 75 -2.70 -9.10 8.12
N THR A 76 -3.45 -8.05 8.46
CA THR A 76 -4.72 -7.75 7.80
C THR A 76 -4.49 -7.36 6.35
N ILE A 77 -3.43 -6.58 6.08
CA ILE A 77 -3.10 -6.06 4.75
C ILE A 77 -2.57 -7.15 3.82
N ALA A 78 -1.75 -8.06 4.32
CA ALA A 78 -1.35 -9.25 3.57
C ALA A 78 -2.58 -10.09 3.18
N SER A 79 -3.57 -10.24 4.07
CA SER A 79 -4.83 -10.93 3.75
C SER A 79 -5.67 -10.18 2.70
N HIS A 80 -5.57 -8.85 2.66
CA HIS A 80 -6.18 -7.98 1.65
C HIS A 80 -5.42 -7.96 0.32
N LEU A 81 -4.26 -8.63 0.18
CA LEU A 81 -3.64 -8.87 -1.13
C LEU A 81 -4.51 -9.76 -2.03
N LYS A 82 -5.57 -10.39 -1.51
CA LYS A 82 -6.62 -10.95 -2.38
C LYS A 82 -7.29 -9.88 -3.24
N ASP A 83 -7.33 -8.64 -2.77
CA ASP A 83 -7.89 -7.52 -3.51
C ASP A 83 -6.99 -7.08 -4.68
N ILE A 84 -5.74 -7.54 -4.80
CA ILE A 84 -4.92 -7.26 -5.99
C ILE A 84 -5.10 -8.30 -7.10
N THR A 85 -5.85 -9.38 -6.86
CA THR A 85 -6.11 -10.42 -7.87
C THR A 85 -6.88 -9.89 -9.09
N PHE A 86 -7.67 -8.81 -8.94
CA PHE A 86 -8.34 -8.18 -10.09
C PHE A 86 -7.36 -7.57 -11.10
N LEU A 87 -6.10 -7.34 -10.71
CA LEU A 87 -5.04 -6.88 -11.61
C LEU A 87 -4.63 -7.95 -12.63
N LYS A 88 -5.04 -9.22 -12.42
CA LYS A 88 -4.76 -10.37 -13.31
C LYS A 88 -3.26 -10.49 -13.65
N LEU A 89 -2.42 -10.35 -12.63
CA LEU A 89 -0.98 -10.52 -12.77
C LEU A 89 -0.64 -12.01 -12.70
N ASP A 90 -0.05 -12.57 -13.76
CA ASP A 90 0.20 -14.01 -13.90
C ASP A 90 1.18 -14.57 -12.87
N LYS A 91 2.20 -13.79 -12.47
CA LYS A 91 3.13 -14.12 -11.38
C LYS A 91 3.48 -12.89 -10.57
N ILE A 92 3.06 -12.86 -9.31
CA ILE A 92 3.42 -11.80 -8.37
C ILE A 92 4.58 -12.30 -7.52
N LYS A 93 5.76 -11.69 -7.69
CA LYS A 93 6.85 -11.84 -6.73
C LYS A 93 6.87 -10.62 -5.85
N LEU A 94 6.49 -10.78 -4.59
CA LEU A 94 6.32 -9.67 -3.66
C LEU A 94 7.59 -9.48 -2.83
N PHE A 95 8.07 -8.26 -2.74
CA PHE A 95 9.05 -7.82 -1.75
C PHE A 95 8.34 -6.97 -0.71
N VAL A 96 8.55 -7.27 0.57
CA VAL A 96 7.86 -6.60 1.67
C VAL A 96 8.87 -6.33 2.78
N ASP A 97 8.71 -5.22 3.49
CA ASP A 97 9.56 -4.90 4.63
C ASP A 97 9.48 -6.00 5.71
N ARG A 98 10.55 -6.15 6.49
CA ARG A 98 10.68 -7.14 7.57
C ARG A 98 9.58 -7.02 8.61
N GLY A 99 9.02 -5.83 8.80
CA GLY A 99 7.83 -5.62 9.64
C GLY A 99 6.61 -6.44 9.19
N PHE A 100 6.59 -6.91 7.94
CA PHE A 100 5.57 -7.78 7.37
C PHE A 100 5.91 -9.26 7.45
N TYR A 101 7.18 -9.60 7.67
CA TYR A 101 7.63 -10.99 7.73
C TYR A 101 7.07 -11.76 8.94
N SER A 102 6.85 -11.09 10.08
CA SER A 102 6.20 -11.68 11.26
C SER A 102 4.71 -12.01 11.07
N SER A 103 4.18 -11.69 9.89
CA SER A 103 2.75 -11.68 9.55
C SER A 103 2.41 -12.60 8.38
N LEU A 104 3.41 -13.12 7.68
CA LEU A 104 3.25 -14.08 6.59
C LEU A 104 3.36 -15.50 7.18
N PRO A 105 2.49 -16.44 6.77
CA PRO A 105 2.55 -17.84 7.22
C PRO A 105 3.83 -18.55 6.75
#